data_AF-A0A7W7YLM7-F1
#
_entry.id   AF-A0A7W7YLM7-F1
#
_cell.length_a   1.000
_cell.length_b   1.000
_cell.length_c   1.000
_cell.angle_alpha   90.00
_cell.angle_beta   90.00
_cell.angle_gamma   90.00
#
_symmetry.space_group_name_H-M   'P 1'
#
loop_
_entity.id
_entity.type
_entity.pdbx_description
1 polymer ?
#
loop_
_entity_poly.entity_id
_entity_poly.type
_entity_poly.pdbx_seq_one_letter_code
_entity_poly.pdbx_strand_id
1 'polypeptide(L)'
;MFLRQITDSSLAQNAYLIGCQRTGEAVIVDPERDVDRYLKLAAENDLRITAVAETHIHADYLSGARELMERHGVKAYLSAEGGPEWQFEWAQGSPQAQFLRDGDSFHVGNIELTAVLSAGHTPEHLSYLVTDHGHGATEPMALLSGDFIFVGDVGRPDLLETAAGQTGVMEASARTLYASLRSTERLPEHLQILPAHGAGSACGKALGAVPSSVLGYERRFNPALNEALTESEDEFVKDILTGQPEPPLYFARMKRDNRAGPALLPEGRLPQPRHLTAMEVPAYLAESRVVVLDLRADRTSFLQRHIQGALLAPLAGGKLPIAAGSYVEEGVRILLIVQNAAEVEEAVRQLIRIGLDQVTAWMTVAEMEEIRDGLMTAQPYITPEQLQGALAADPDALVLDVRGADEYAERHVQGARNIAYTRLAARLSEVPGDRRIYVHCGSGLRASLAVAFLASQGRDVVLVDGAFAKISIEIKTTSA
;
A
#
# COMPACT_ATOMS: atom_id res chain seq x y z
N MET A 1 -16.78 -6.57 -25.49
CA MET A 1 -15.75 -6.86 -24.47
C MET A 1 -16.36 -6.83 -23.07
N PHE A 2 -15.88 -7.68 -22.14
CA PHE A 2 -16.11 -7.58 -20.69
C PHE A 2 -14.97 -6.78 -20.06
N LEU A 3 -15.28 -5.88 -19.13
CA LEU A 3 -14.29 -5.17 -18.32
C LEU A 3 -14.83 -5.05 -16.89
N ARG A 4 -14.02 -5.45 -15.91
CA ARG A 4 -14.30 -5.28 -14.49
C ARG A 4 -13.08 -4.74 -13.78
N GLN A 5 -13.24 -3.62 -13.07
CA GLN A 5 -12.31 -3.16 -12.06
C GLN A 5 -12.57 -3.92 -10.75
N ILE A 6 -11.51 -4.42 -10.13
CA ILE A 6 -11.51 -5.08 -8.83
C ILE A 6 -10.67 -4.22 -7.90
N THR A 7 -11.31 -3.57 -6.93
CA THR A 7 -10.64 -2.64 -6.01
C THR A 7 -10.38 -3.30 -4.66
N ASP A 8 -9.12 -3.29 -4.22
CA ASP A 8 -8.77 -3.46 -2.81
C ASP A 8 -8.77 -2.10 -2.12
N SER A 9 -9.82 -1.83 -1.34
CA SER A 9 -9.91 -0.59 -0.55
C SER A 9 -8.88 -0.48 0.58
N SER A 10 -8.23 -1.57 0.98
CA SER A 10 -7.23 -1.57 2.05
C SER A 10 -5.87 -1.04 1.59
N LEU A 11 -5.51 -1.32 0.33
CA LEU A 11 -4.31 -0.82 -0.35
C LEU A 11 -4.61 0.34 -1.30
N ALA A 12 -5.90 0.59 -1.56
CA ALA A 12 -6.40 1.47 -2.62
C ALA A 12 -5.93 1.04 -4.02
N GLN A 13 -5.74 -0.26 -4.22
CA GLN A 13 -5.25 -0.90 -5.44
C GLN A 13 -6.40 -1.32 -6.35
N ASN A 14 -6.19 -1.26 -7.66
CA ASN A 14 -7.13 -1.68 -8.69
C ASN A 14 -6.48 -2.67 -9.66
N ALA A 15 -7.07 -3.86 -9.75
CA ALA A 15 -6.80 -4.82 -10.81
C ALA A 15 -7.92 -4.77 -11.87
N TYR A 16 -7.61 -5.15 -13.11
CA TYR A 16 -8.58 -5.11 -14.21
C TYR A 16 -8.72 -6.47 -14.90
N LEU A 17 -9.89 -7.09 -14.79
CA LEU A 17 -10.25 -8.28 -15.55
C LEU A 17 -10.93 -7.88 -16.86
N ILE A 18 -10.29 -8.15 -17.98
CA ILE A 18 -10.76 -7.80 -19.32
C ILE A 18 -10.92 -9.08 -20.14
N GLY A 19 -12.12 -9.31 -20.67
CA GLY A 19 -12.50 -10.59 -21.27
C GLY A 19 -13.17 -10.49 -22.64
N CYS A 20 -12.76 -11.34 -23.57
CA CYS A 20 -13.43 -11.50 -24.84
C CYS A 20 -14.60 -12.49 -24.70
N GLN A 21 -15.82 -11.98 -24.55
CA GLN A 21 -17.03 -12.82 -24.40
C GLN A 21 -17.28 -13.78 -25.58
N ARG A 22 -16.68 -13.52 -26.76
CA ARG A 22 -16.80 -14.42 -27.92
C ARG A 22 -15.92 -15.67 -27.79
N THR A 23 -14.71 -15.54 -27.24
CA THR A 23 -13.76 -16.66 -27.12
C THR A 23 -13.71 -17.25 -25.71
N GLY A 24 -14.20 -16.52 -24.71
CA GLY A 24 -14.06 -16.86 -23.30
C GLY A 24 -12.67 -16.53 -22.73
N GLU A 25 -11.76 -15.96 -23.52
CA GLU A 25 -10.40 -15.63 -23.05
C GLU A 25 -10.37 -14.30 -22.31
N ALA A 26 -9.58 -14.21 -21.24
CA ALA A 26 -9.43 -12.99 -20.45
C ALA A 26 -7.97 -12.70 -20.05
N VAL A 27 -7.67 -11.42 -19.89
CA VAL A 27 -6.46 -10.91 -19.23
C VAL A 27 -6.82 -10.32 -17.88
N ILE A 28 -5.98 -10.58 -16.88
CA ILE A 28 -5.98 -9.83 -15.62
C ILE A 28 -4.75 -8.93 -15.60
N VAL A 29 -4.95 -7.65 -15.30
CA VAL A 29 -3.88 -6.65 -15.23
C VAL A 29 -3.70 -6.24 -13.77
N ASP A 30 -2.44 -6.22 -13.33
CA ASP A 30 -2.00 -5.89 -11.96
C ASP A 30 -2.71 -6.72 -10.86
N PRO A 31 -2.72 -8.07 -10.94
CA PRO A 31 -3.33 -8.90 -9.91
C PRO A 31 -2.53 -8.91 -8.61
N GLU A 32 -3.23 -8.88 -7.49
CA GLU A 32 -2.69 -9.23 -6.17
C GLU A 32 -2.47 -10.74 -6.04
N ARG A 33 -1.63 -11.15 -5.07
CA ARG A 33 -1.21 -12.55 -4.87
C ARG A 33 -2.34 -13.53 -4.53
N ASP A 34 -3.49 -13.07 -4.02
CA ASP A 34 -4.65 -13.91 -3.73
C ASP A 34 -5.53 -14.13 -4.98
N VAL A 35 -4.98 -14.89 -5.94
CA VAL A 35 -5.51 -14.99 -7.30
C VAL A 35 -6.85 -15.73 -7.44
N ASP A 36 -7.26 -16.46 -6.39
CA ASP A 36 -8.50 -17.22 -6.37
C ASP A 36 -9.74 -16.34 -6.62
N ARG A 37 -9.72 -15.09 -6.15
CA ARG A 37 -10.80 -14.13 -6.36
C ARG A 37 -11.00 -13.78 -7.84
N TYR A 38 -9.91 -13.67 -8.60
CA TYR A 38 -9.95 -13.33 -10.03
C TYR A 38 -10.41 -14.54 -10.85
N LEU A 39 -9.90 -15.73 -10.51
CA LEU A 39 -10.31 -16.98 -11.15
C LEU A 39 -11.80 -17.24 -10.96
N LYS A 40 -12.31 -17.00 -9.74
CA LYS A 40 -13.74 -17.09 -9.43
C LYS A 40 -14.55 -16.08 -10.25
N LEU A 41 -14.16 -14.81 -10.26
CA LEU A 41 -14.85 -13.76 -11.01
C LEU A 41 -14.87 -14.06 -12.53
N ALA A 42 -13.77 -14.56 -13.08
CA ALA A 42 -13.72 -14.96 -14.49
C ALA A 42 -14.72 -16.11 -14.76
N ALA A 43 -14.70 -17.15 -13.93
CA ALA A 43 -15.62 -18.28 -14.08
C ALA A 43 -17.10 -17.88 -13.97
N GLU A 44 -17.45 -16.95 -13.06
CA GLU A 44 -18.81 -16.40 -12.91
C GLU A 44 -19.29 -15.62 -14.15
N ASN A 45 -18.39 -15.25 -15.06
CA ASN A 45 -18.69 -14.51 -16.28
C ASN A 45 -18.37 -15.34 -17.55
N ASP A 46 -18.26 -16.66 -17.43
CA ASP A 46 -17.92 -17.58 -18.54
C ASP A 46 -16.57 -17.26 -19.21
N LEU A 47 -15.63 -16.74 -18.43
CA LEU A 47 -14.28 -16.39 -18.85
C LEU A 47 -13.22 -17.30 -18.23
N ARG A 48 -12.10 -17.46 -18.92
CA ARG A 48 -10.88 -18.10 -18.46
C ARG A 48 -9.72 -17.11 -18.58
N ILE A 49 -9.02 -16.88 -17.48
CA ILE A 49 -7.78 -16.09 -17.48
C ILE A 49 -6.72 -16.87 -18.25
N THR A 50 -6.31 -16.36 -19.42
CA THR A 50 -5.27 -16.93 -20.27
C THR A 50 -4.04 -16.04 -20.37
N ALA A 51 -4.18 -14.77 -19.98
CA ALA A 51 -3.12 -13.79 -19.93
C ALA A 51 -3.08 -13.07 -18.56
N VAL A 52 -1.89 -12.71 -18.12
CA VAL A 52 -1.68 -11.74 -17.04
C VAL A 52 -0.70 -10.68 -17.53
N ALA A 53 -0.96 -9.42 -17.23
CA ALA A 53 -0.04 -8.33 -17.52
C ALA A 53 0.25 -7.52 -16.25
N GLU A 54 1.47 -7.00 -16.15
CA GLU A 54 1.88 -6.08 -15.10
C GLU A 54 2.22 -4.74 -15.74
N THR A 55 1.76 -3.63 -15.14
CA THR A 55 2.16 -2.29 -15.55
C THR A 55 3.58 -1.98 -15.07
N HIS A 56 3.95 -2.42 -13.87
CA HIS A 56 5.27 -2.19 -13.29
C HIS A 56 5.58 -3.17 -12.15
N ILE A 57 6.82 -3.18 -11.65
CA ILE A 57 7.18 -3.92 -10.44
C ILE A 57 6.59 -3.19 -9.24
N HIS A 58 5.49 -3.68 -8.67
CA HIS A 58 4.76 -2.98 -7.61
C HIS A 58 5.56 -2.80 -6.31
N ALA A 59 5.30 -1.70 -5.60
CA ALA A 59 6.00 -1.31 -4.39
C ALA A 59 5.19 -1.57 -3.11
N ASP A 60 3.90 -1.81 -3.20
CA ASP A 60 2.98 -1.68 -2.08
C ASP A 60 2.18 -2.97 -1.80
N TYR A 61 2.25 -3.92 -2.74
CA TYR A 61 1.72 -5.28 -2.62
C TYR A 61 2.57 -6.28 -3.42
N LEU A 62 2.36 -7.58 -3.18
CA LEU A 62 2.95 -8.68 -3.94
C LEU A 62 2.05 -9.07 -5.11
N SER A 63 2.65 -9.10 -6.30
CA SER A 63 1.99 -9.50 -7.55
C SER A 63 1.56 -10.97 -7.55
N GLY A 64 0.39 -11.23 -8.10
CA GLY A 64 -0.16 -12.55 -8.41
C GLY A 64 0.20 -13.06 -9.80
N ALA A 65 0.98 -12.32 -10.61
CA ALA A 65 1.36 -12.75 -11.95
C ALA A 65 2.14 -14.08 -11.93
N ARG A 66 3.03 -14.25 -10.96
CA ARG A 66 3.78 -15.50 -10.78
C ARG A 66 2.89 -16.67 -10.37
N GLU A 67 1.89 -16.44 -9.50
CA GLU A 67 0.90 -17.47 -9.14
C GLU A 67 0.13 -17.94 -10.37
N LEU A 68 -0.38 -17.02 -11.17
CA LEU A 68 -1.10 -17.34 -12.39
C LEU A 68 -0.21 -18.07 -13.40
N MET A 69 1.02 -17.62 -13.59
CA MET A 69 1.95 -18.27 -14.52
C MET A 69 2.29 -19.69 -14.05
N GLU A 70 2.83 -19.85 -12.84
CA GLU A 70 3.39 -21.13 -12.40
C GLU A 70 2.30 -22.15 -11.98
N ARG A 71 1.20 -21.71 -11.36
CA ARG A 71 0.12 -22.63 -10.91
C ARG A 71 -0.94 -22.89 -11.97
N HIS A 72 -1.22 -21.91 -12.82
CA HIS A 72 -2.33 -21.96 -13.76
C HIS A 72 -1.90 -21.98 -15.23
N GLY A 73 -0.59 -21.89 -15.51
CA GLY A 73 -0.05 -21.92 -16.86
C GLY A 73 -0.46 -20.71 -17.71
N VAL A 74 -0.82 -19.61 -17.05
CA VAL A 74 -1.23 -18.36 -17.69
C VAL A 74 -0.02 -17.69 -18.33
N LYS A 75 -0.19 -17.11 -19.52
CA LYS A 75 0.89 -16.37 -20.18
C LYS A 75 1.07 -15.00 -19.54
N ALA A 76 2.29 -14.69 -19.10
CA ALA A 76 2.65 -13.41 -18.51
C ALA A 76 3.19 -12.44 -19.56
N TYR A 77 2.74 -11.19 -19.51
CA TYR A 77 3.16 -10.07 -20.34
C TYR A 77 3.80 -9.02 -19.43
N LEU A 78 5.11 -8.87 -19.54
CA LEU A 78 5.94 -8.14 -18.57
C LEU A 78 6.85 -7.16 -19.30
N SER A 79 7.25 -6.07 -18.65
CA SER A 79 8.11 -5.07 -19.29
C SER A 79 9.55 -5.54 -19.51
N ALA A 80 10.13 -5.16 -20.65
CA ALA A 80 11.55 -5.29 -20.99
C ALA A 80 12.34 -3.98 -20.85
N GLU A 81 11.71 -2.88 -20.41
CA GLU A 81 12.23 -1.51 -20.56
C GLU A 81 13.04 -1.01 -19.34
N GLY A 82 13.04 -1.74 -18.22
CA GLY A 82 13.67 -1.30 -16.97
C GLY A 82 15.20 -1.32 -16.91
N GLY A 83 15.88 -1.70 -17.99
CA GLY A 83 17.33 -1.93 -17.96
C GLY A 83 17.74 -3.07 -17.01
N PRO A 84 19.03 -3.24 -16.69
CA PRO A 84 19.51 -4.40 -15.94
C PRO A 84 19.04 -4.48 -14.48
N GLU A 85 18.61 -3.35 -13.90
CA GLU A 85 18.24 -3.27 -12.48
C GLU A 85 16.75 -3.51 -12.22
N TRP A 86 15.89 -3.33 -13.23
CA TRP A 86 14.43 -3.43 -13.10
C TRP A 86 13.88 -4.46 -14.09
N GLN A 87 14.08 -5.74 -13.77
CA GLN A 87 13.65 -6.89 -14.57
C GLN A 87 12.81 -7.84 -13.73
N PHE A 88 11.79 -8.47 -14.33
CA PHE A 88 11.06 -9.55 -13.69
C PHE A 88 11.90 -10.84 -13.72
N GLU A 89 12.81 -11.00 -12.76
CA GLU A 89 13.83 -12.07 -12.74
C GLU A 89 13.21 -13.46 -12.72
N TRP A 90 12.11 -13.63 -11.99
CA TRP A 90 11.37 -14.89 -11.88
C TRP A 90 10.79 -15.40 -13.20
N ALA A 91 10.59 -14.50 -14.17
CA ALA A 91 10.02 -14.83 -15.47
C ALA A 91 11.08 -15.09 -16.54
N GLN A 92 12.36 -14.80 -16.26
CA GLN A 92 13.44 -14.94 -17.24
C GLN A 92 13.61 -16.40 -17.68
N GLY A 93 13.67 -16.61 -19.00
CA GLY A 93 13.79 -17.94 -19.59
C GLY A 93 12.52 -18.81 -19.54
N SER A 94 11.43 -18.33 -18.94
CA SER A 94 10.14 -19.03 -18.96
C SER A 94 9.51 -18.93 -20.36
N PRO A 95 9.05 -20.05 -20.96
CA PRO A 95 8.32 -20.00 -22.22
C PRO A 95 6.91 -19.38 -22.08
N GLN A 96 6.44 -19.21 -20.84
CA GLN A 96 5.16 -18.57 -20.52
C GLN A 96 5.29 -17.05 -20.30
N ALA A 97 6.50 -16.51 -20.30
CA ALA A 97 6.73 -15.08 -20.18
C ALA A 97 7.00 -14.46 -21.56
N GLN A 98 6.31 -13.37 -21.86
CA GLN A 98 6.60 -12.50 -23.00
C GLN A 98 7.01 -11.13 -22.46
N PHE A 99 8.24 -10.75 -22.77
CA PHE A 99 8.78 -9.44 -22.43
C PHE A 99 8.43 -8.44 -23.54
N LEU A 100 7.78 -7.34 -23.16
CA LEU A 100 7.24 -6.32 -24.04
C LEU A 100 8.11 -5.07 -24.04
N ARG A 101 8.22 -4.45 -25.22
CA ARG A 101 8.78 -3.11 -25.43
C ARG A 101 7.69 -2.13 -25.84
N ASP A 102 8.03 -0.84 -25.88
CA ASP A 102 7.13 0.19 -26.41
C ASP A 102 6.60 -0.19 -27.80
N GLY A 103 5.28 -0.13 -27.98
CA GLY A 103 4.60 -0.45 -29.23
C GLY A 103 4.34 -1.93 -29.49
N ASP A 104 4.88 -2.86 -28.68
CA ASP A 104 4.51 -4.27 -28.79
C ASP A 104 3.02 -4.45 -28.44
N SER A 105 2.34 -5.35 -29.14
CA SER A 105 0.94 -5.68 -28.85
C SER A 105 0.71 -7.18 -28.70
N PHE A 106 -0.35 -7.51 -27.97
CA PHE A 106 -0.84 -8.86 -27.84
C PHE A 106 -2.37 -8.89 -27.82
N HIS A 107 -2.92 -10.06 -28.11
CA HIS A 107 -4.35 -10.27 -28.23
C HIS A 107 -4.87 -11.26 -27.19
N VAL A 108 -6.08 -10.99 -26.71
CA VAL A 108 -6.90 -11.91 -25.92
C VAL A 108 -8.27 -11.97 -26.57
N GLY A 109 -8.53 -13.06 -27.31
CA GLY A 109 -9.60 -13.11 -28.30
C GLY A 109 -9.51 -11.94 -29.28
N ASN A 110 -10.52 -11.07 -29.27
CA ASN A 110 -10.60 -9.88 -30.15
C ASN A 110 -10.24 -8.58 -29.44
N ILE A 111 -9.58 -8.66 -28.30
CA ILE A 111 -9.16 -7.50 -27.53
C ILE A 111 -7.66 -7.38 -27.73
N GLU A 112 -7.23 -6.25 -28.27
CA GLU A 112 -5.81 -5.93 -28.40
C GLU A 112 -5.38 -5.07 -27.22
N LEU A 113 -4.23 -5.41 -26.64
CA LEU A 113 -3.51 -4.60 -25.69
C LEU A 113 -2.18 -4.19 -26.31
N THR A 114 -1.95 -2.88 -26.47
CA THR A 114 -0.69 -2.32 -26.98
C THR A 114 0.06 -1.66 -25.83
N ALA A 115 1.30 -2.11 -25.60
CA ALA A 115 2.18 -1.54 -24.60
C ALA A 115 2.66 -0.15 -25.02
N VAL A 116 2.64 0.79 -24.06
CA VAL A 116 3.16 2.14 -24.19
C VAL A 116 4.14 2.37 -23.06
N LEU A 117 5.39 2.68 -23.38
CA LEU A 117 6.38 3.04 -22.37
C LEU A 117 5.95 4.35 -21.69
N SER A 118 5.74 4.27 -20.38
CA SER A 118 5.26 5.36 -19.54
C SER A 118 6.12 5.49 -18.29
N ALA A 119 7.44 5.45 -18.49
CA ALA A 119 8.44 5.54 -17.44
C ALA A 119 8.32 6.86 -16.65
N GLY A 120 8.61 6.79 -15.36
CA GLY A 120 8.54 7.94 -14.46
C GLY A 120 8.31 7.50 -13.03
N HIS A 121 7.21 6.77 -12.80
CA HIS A 121 6.97 6.08 -11.52
C HIS A 121 8.01 4.98 -11.28
N THR A 122 8.25 4.17 -12.31
CA THR A 122 9.39 3.25 -12.39
C THR A 122 10.01 3.29 -13.79
N PRO A 123 11.27 2.83 -13.97
CA PRO A 123 11.93 2.84 -15.28
C PRO A 123 11.29 1.89 -16.29
N GLU A 124 10.75 0.75 -15.82
CA GLU A 124 10.13 -0.28 -16.65
C GLU A 124 8.64 -0.05 -16.92
N HIS A 125 8.04 1.00 -16.36
CA HIS A 125 6.59 1.16 -16.36
C HIS A 125 5.98 1.15 -17.77
N LEU A 126 5.02 0.25 -18.00
CA LEU A 126 4.20 0.17 -19.20
C LEU A 126 2.73 0.50 -18.87
N SER A 127 2.12 1.31 -19.71
CA SER A 127 0.67 1.43 -19.78
C SER A 127 0.14 0.61 -20.95
N TYR A 128 -1.12 0.18 -20.91
CA TYR A 128 -1.72 -0.62 -21.99
C TYR A 128 -2.91 0.11 -22.62
N LEU A 129 -2.80 0.40 -23.91
CA LEU A 129 -3.95 0.83 -24.73
C LEU A 129 -4.82 -0.39 -25.03
N VAL A 130 -6.13 -0.28 -24.80
CA VAL A 130 -7.10 -1.37 -25.00
C VAL A 130 -8.01 -1.05 -26.18
N THR A 131 -8.05 -1.95 -27.16
CA THR A 131 -8.90 -1.83 -28.37
C THR A 131 -9.85 -3.02 -28.50
N ASP A 132 -11.17 -2.78 -28.56
CA ASP A 132 -12.20 -3.83 -28.75
C ASP A 132 -12.49 -4.06 -30.25
N HIS A 133 -11.61 -4.80 -30.93
CA HIS A 133 -11.82 -5.21 -32.32
C HIS A 133 -13.08 -6.07 -32.49
N GLY A 134 -13.59 -6.68 -31.40
CA GLY A 134 -14.81 -7.48 -31.41
C GLY A 134 -16.08 -6.72 -31.83
N HIS A 135 -16.11 -5.39 -31.61
CA HIS A 135 -17.18 -4.50 -32.06
C HIS A 135 -16.77 -3.61 -33.25
N GLY A 136 -15.63 -3.91 -33.89
CA GLY A 136 -15.13 -3.16 -35.04
C GLY A 136 -14.45 -1.83 -34.69
N ALA A 137 -14.03 -1.63 -33.44
CA ALA A 137 -13.25 -0.46 -33.07
C ALA A 137 -11.91 -0.46 -33.82
N THR A 138 -11.53 0.67 -34.40
CA THR A 138 -10.22 0.89 -35.04
C THR A 138 -9.30 1.77 -34.21
N GLU A 139 -9.78 2.24 -33.07
CA GLU A 139 -9.07 3.12 -32.14
C GLU A 139 -9.21 2.59 -30.71
N PRO A 140 -8.20 2.82 -29.84
CA PRO A 140 -8.25 2.40 -28.45
C PRO A 140 -9.35 3.13 -27.69
N MET A 141 -9.96 2.45 -26.72
CA MET A 141 -11.04 2.97 -25.87
C MET A 141 -10.60 3.30 -24.45
N ALA A 142 -9.50 2.69 -23.98
CA ALA A 142 -8.99 2.87 -22.63
C ALA A 142 -7.47 2.80 -22.60
N LEU A 143 -6.89 3.45 -21.60
CA LEU A 143 -5.51 3.35 -21.17
C LEU A 143 -5.52 2.78 -19.75
N LEU A 144 -5.04 1.54 -19.60
CA LEU A 144 -4.64 0.99 -18.30
C LEU A 144 -3.37 1.74 -17.90
N SER A 145 -3.52 2.78 -17.10
CA SER A 145 -2.44 3.73 -16.82
C SER A 145 -1.47 3.24 -15.76
N GLY A 146 -1.76 2.15 -15.02
CA GLY A 146 -0.91 1.74 -13.91
C GLY A 146 -0.77 2.86 -12.88
N ASP A 147 0.46 3.07 -12.41
CA ASP A 147 0.82 4.17 -11.52
C ASP A 147 1.44 5.36 -12.27
N PHE A 148 1.21 5.47 -13.59
CA PHE A 148 1.68 6.62 -14.37
C PHE A 148 0.74 7.84 -14.25
N ILE A 149 -0.54 7.66 -14.60
CA ILE A 149 -1.58 8.70 -14.48
C ILE A 149 -2.70 8.17 -13.58
N PHE A 150 -3.01 8.93 -12.54
CA PHE A 150 -4.15 8.70 -11.64
C PHE A 150 -5.30 9.64 -11.99
N VAL A 151 -6.44 9.48 -11.32
CA VAL A 151 -7.50 10.49 -11.35
C VAL A 151 -7.07 11.68 -10.48
N GLY A 152 -6.76 12.80 -11.13
CA GLY A 152 -6.37 14.05 -10.47
C GLY A 152 -4.90 14.14 -10.02
N ASP A 153 -4.07 13.15 -10.31
CA ASP A 153 -2.64 13.15 -9.96
C ASP A 153 -1.81 12.25 -10.91
N VAL A 154 -0.50 12.17 -10.69
CA VAL A 154 0.42 11.28 -11.44
C VAL A 154 1.29 10.46 -10.48
N GLY A 155 1.95 9.43 -11.00
CA GLY A 155 2.92 8.63 -10.26
C GLY A 155 4.05 9.45 -9.68
N ARG A 156 4.37 9.22 -8.40
CA ARG A 156 5.54 9.86 -7.77
C ARG A 156 6.86 9.32 -8.36
N PRO A 157 7.84 10.19 -8.69
CA PRO A 157 9.11 9.77 -9.31
C PRO A 157 10.23 9.44 -8.30
N ASP A 158 9.97 9.53 -6.99
CA ASP A 158 11.01 9.46 -5.95
C ASP A 158 11.19 8.10 -5.27
N LEU A 159 10.32 7.12 -5.55
CA LEU A 159 10.34 5.82 -4.85
C LEU A 159 11.64 5.04 -5.02
N LEU A 160 12.33 5.21 -6.16
CA LEU A 160 13.62 4.56 -6.38
C LEU A 160 14.66 5.01 -5.34
N GLU A 161 14.57 6.27 -4.91
CA GLU A 161 15.46 6.85 -3.91
C GLU A 161 14.94 6.64 -2.49
N THR A 162 13.67 6.94 -2.24
CA THR A 162 13.07 6.92 -0.90
C THR A 162 12.66 5.55 -0.39
N ALA A 163 12.60 4.54 -1.28
CA ALA A 163 12.27 3.16 -0.94
C ALA A 163 13.25 2.12 -1.53
N ALA A 164 13.79 2.30 -2.74
CA ALA A 164 14.68 1.30 -3.35
C ALA A 164 16.18 1.52 -3.09
N GLY A 165 16.55 2.55 -2.31
CA GLY A 165 17.93 2.78 -1.87
C GLY A 165 18.89 3.31 -2.94
N GLN A 166 18.37 3.79 -4.08
CA GLN A 166 19.17 4.51 -5.06
C GLN A 166 19.43 5.95 -4.57
N THR A 167 20.53 6.58 -4.96
CA THR A 167 20.86 7.95 -4.52
C THR A 167 20.98 8.88 -5.71
N GLY A 168 20.34 10.04 -5.64
CA GLY A 168 20.41 11.08 -6.69
C GLY A 168 19.66 10.73 -7.97
N VAL A 169 18.60 9.92 -7.89
CA VAL A 169 17.81 9.49 -9.07
C VAL A 169 16.46 10.21 -9.16
N MET A 170 16.01 10.88 -8.09
CA MET A 170 14.74 11.61 -8.06
C MET A 170 14.57 12.59 -9.23
N GLU A 171 15.60 13.41 -9.49
CA GLU A 171 15.54 14.41 -10.56
C GLU A 171 15.44 13.76 -11.95
N ALA A 172 16.28 12.75 -12.22
CA ALA A 172 16.26 12.04 -13.50
C ALA A 172 14.94 11.31 -13.73
N SER A 173 14.35 10.72 -12.68
CA SER A 173 13.02 10.11 -12.74
C SER A 173 11.92 11.14 -13.01
N ALA A 174 11.99 12.32 -12.39
CA ALA A 174 11.03 13.41 -12.64
C ALA A 174 11.10 13.93 -14.08
N ARG A 175 12.31 14.08 -14.64
CA ARG A 175 12.51 14.44 -16.05
C ARG A 175 11.96 13.37 -17.01
N THR A 176 12.15 12.10 -16.66
CA THR A 176 11.58 10.97 -17.41
C THR A 176 10.05 11.00 -17.37
N LEU A 177 9.46 11.23 -16.19
CA LEU A 177 8.02 11.38 -16.02
C LEU A 177 7.46 12.53 -16.87
N TYR A 178 8.12 13.69 -16.87
CA TYR A 178 7.76 14.83 -17.70
C TYR A 178 7.69 14.46 -19.19
N ALA A 179 8.75 13.81 -19.71
CA ALA A 179 8.79 13.37 -21.10
C ALA A 179 7.67 12.36 -21.43
N SER A 180 7.40 11.40 -20.54
CA SER A 180 6.31 10.44 -20.68
C SER A 180 4.93 11.13 -20.70
N LEU A 181 4.68 12.08 -19.79
CA LEU A 181 3.44 12.86 -19.74
C LEU A 181 3.23 13.66 -21.02
N ARG A 182 4.27 14.33 -21.54
CA ARG A 182 4.21 15.02 -22.84
C ARG A 182 3.95 14.09 -24.01
N SER A 183 4.51 12.88 -23.99
CA SER A 183 4.25 11.90 -25.04
C SER A 183 2.77 11.53 -25.17
N THR A 184 1.97 11.75 -24.11
CA THR A 184 0.53 11.50 -24.14
C THR A 184 -0.22 12.46 -25.04
N GLU A 185 0.34 13.60 -25.47
CA GLU A 185 -0.29 14.56 -26.40
C GLU A 185 -0.78 13.88 -27.69
N ARG A 186 -0.07 12.83 -28.14
CA ARG A 186 -0.43 12.05 -29.34
C ARG A 186 -1.62 11.10 -29.15
N LEU A 187 -2.06 10.88 -27.91
CA LEU A 187 -3.13 9.94 -27.60
C LEU A 187 -4.52 10.60 -27.71
N PRO A 188 -5.57 9.85 -28.09
CA PRO A 188 -6.93 10.38 -28.18
C PRO A 188 -7.48 10.82 -26.82
N GLU A 189 -8.20 11.94 -26.78
CA GLU A 189 -8.76 12.49 -25.53
C GLU A 189 -9.90 11.65 -24.94
N HIS A 190 -10.56 10.82 -25.77
CA HIS A 190 -11.68 9.98 -25.34
C HIS A 190 -11.24 8.74 -24.55
N LEU A 191 -9.94 8.47 -24.45
CA LEU A 191 -9.44 7.32 -23.71
C LEU A 191 -9.89 7.37 -22.25
N GLN A 192 -10.53 6.31 -21.79
CA GLN A 192 -10.73 6.10 -20.35
C GLN A 192 -9.38 5.91 -19.67
N ILE A 193 -9.19 6.55 -18.52
CA ILE A 193 -8.00 6.38 -17.67
C ILE A 193 -8.37 5.41 -16.55
N LEU A 194 -7.66 4.28 -16.53
CA LEU A 194 -7.89 3.15 -15.63
C LEU A 194 -6.62 2.91 -14.80
N PRO A 195 -6.46 3.61 -13.66
CA PRO A 195 -5.25 3.56 -12.86
C PRO A 195 -5.17 2.33 -11.95
N ALA A 196 -3.95 1.90 -11.63
CA ALA A 196 -3.71 0.82 -10.66
C ALA A 196 -3.96 1.25 -9.20
N HIS A 197 -4.09 2.55 -8.91
CA HIS A 197 -4.43 3.05 -7.58
C HIS A 197 -5.49 4.16 -7.57
N GLY A 198 -6.15 4.33 -6.42
CA GLY A 198 -7.10 5.41 -6.13
C GLY A 198 -6.88 6.10 -4.79
N ALA A 199 -7.84 6.90 -4.34
CA ALA A 199 -7.77 7.64 -3.09
C ALA A 199 -7.33 6.79 -1.89
N GLY A 200 -6.27 7.23 -1.21
CA GLY A 200 -5.72 6.58 -0.02
C GLY A 200 -4.40 5.84 -0.25
N SER A 201 -3.98 5.61 -1.49
CA SER A 201 -2.68 5.01 -1.81
C SER A 201 -1.51 5.96 -1.48
N ALA A 202 -0.38 5.39 -1.07
CA ALA A 202 0.88 6.12 -0.87
C ALA A 202 1.73 6.27 -2.15
N CYS A 203 1.26 5.74 -3.28
CA CYS A 203 1.92 5.83 -4.59
C CYS A 203 1.73 7.18 -5.30
N GLY A 204 0.86 8.05 -4.78
CA GLY A 204 0.74 9.45 -5.23
C GLY A 204 0.32 10.38 -4.09
N LYS A 205 0.19 11.68 -4.41
CA LYS A 205 0.05 12.74 -3.41
C LYS A 205 -1.40 13.00 -3.02
N ALA A 206 -2.31 13.03 -3.99
CA ALA A 206 -3.70 13.40 -3.80
C ALA A 206 -4.65 12.71 -4.79
N LEU A 207 -4.65 11.36 -4.80
CA LEU A 207 -5.50 10.60 -5.72
C LEU A 207 -6.99 10.85 -5.47
N GLY A 208 -7.74 11.02 -6.56
CA GLY A 208 -9.18 11.19 -6.56
C GLY A 208 -9.93 9.94 -6.07
N ALA A 209 -11.06 10.16 -5.40
CA ALA A 209 -11.97 9.08 -4.97
C ALA A 209 -12.87 8.57 -6.09
N VAL A 210 -12.84 9.23 -7.27
CA VAL A 210 -13.53 8.76 -8.47
C VAL A 210 -12.68 7.64 -9.09
N PRO A 211 -13.27 6.47 -9.42
CA PRO A 211 -12.50 5.27 -9.75
C PRO A 211 -11.80 5.30 -11.12
N SER A 212 -12.25 6.16 -12.04
CA SER A 212 -11.72 6.30 -13.39
C SER A 212 -11.98 7.70 -13.95
N SER A 213 -11.21 8.11 -14.95
CA SER A 213 -11.39 9.39 -15.65
C SER A 213 -11.31 9.23 -17.17
N VAL A 214 -11.15 10.33 -17.91
CA VAL A 214 -10.86 10.35 -19.35
C VAL A 214 -9.68 11.28 -19.63
N LEU A 215 -8.84 10.95 -20.61
CA LEU A 215 -7.59 11.66 -20.85
C LEU A 215 -7.80 13.15 -21.10
N GLY A 216 -8.85 13.53 -21.85
CA GLY A 216 -9.20 14.93 -22.08
C GLY A 216 -9.60 15.71 -20.82
N TYR A 217 -10.14 15.04 -19.80
CA TYR A 217 -10.42 15.67 -18.50
C TYR A 217 -9.12 15.85 -17.70
N GLU A 218 -8.30 14.79 -17.62
CA GLU A 218 -7.03 14.84 -16.90
C GLU A 218 -6.09 15.91 -17.48
N ARG A 219 -5.95 16.04 -18.80
CA ARG A 219 -5.13 17.10 -19.42
C ARG A 219 -5.50 18.52 -18.97
N ARG A 220 -6.77 18.73 -18.63
CA ARG A 220 -7.31 20.05 -18.26
C ARG A 220 -7.27 20.32 -16.76
N PHE A 221 -7.39 19.29 -15.94
CA PHE A 221 -7.68 19.44 -14.51
C PHE A 221 -6.76 18.64 -13.58
N ASN A 222 -5.97 17.71 -14.10
CA ASN A 222 -4.89 17.07 -13.35
C ASN A 222 -3.70 18.05 -13.29
N PRO A 223 -3.33 18.57 -12.11
CA PRO A 223 -2.35 19.64 -12.00
C PRO A 223 -0.99 19.27 -12.60
N ALA A 224 -0.47 18.08 -12.28
CA ALA A 224 0.84 17.64 -12.73
C ALA A 224 0.87 17.34 -14.23
N LEU A 225 -0.17 16.70 -14.78
CA LEU A 225 -0.27 16.50 -16.22
C LEU A 225 -0.44 17.83 -16.97
N ASN A 226 -1.26 18.75 -16.45
CA ASN A 226 -1.44 20.06 -17.06
C ASN A 226 -0.11 20.84 -17.10
N GLU A 227 0.60 20.89 -15.98
CA GLU A 227 1.91 21.53 -15.86
C GLU A 227 2.94 20.92 -16.82
N ALA A 228 3.03 19.59 -16.90
CA ALA A 228 3.94 18.93 -17.84
C ALA A 228 3.67 19.29 -19.31
N LEU A 229 2.42 19.64 -19.65
CA LEU A 229 2.03 20.01 -21.01
C LEU A 229 2.24 21.50 -21.31
N THR A 230 2.07 22.38 -20.32
CA THR A 230 2.06 23.84 -20.53
C THR A 230 3.33 24.55 -20.06
N GLU A 231 4.02 24.04 -19.05
CA GLU A 231 5.17 24.69 -18.42
C GLU A 231 6.51 24.04 -18.81
N SER A 232 7.61 24.57 -18.28
CA SER A 232 8.95 24.03 -18.54
C SER A 232 9.26 22.77 -17.71
N GLU A 233 10.19 21.94 -18.22
CA GLU A 233 10.65 20.74 -17.52
C GLU A 233 11.22 21.03 -16.13
N ASP A 234 11.97 22.13 -15.98
CA ASP A 234 12.60 22.49 -14.71
C ASP A 234 11.57 22.95 -13.65
N GLU A 235 10.49 23.62 -14.06
CA GLU A 235 9.38 23.97 -13.17
C GLU A 235 8.66 22.71 -12.70
N PHE A 236 8.29 21.82 -13.63
CA PHE A 236 7.65 20.55 -13.30
C PHE A 236 8.49 19.71 -12.33
N VAL A 237 9.79 19.57 -12.58
CA VAL A 237 10.70 18.78 -11.73
C VAL A 237 10.76 19.33 -10.31
N LYS A 238 10.81 20.66 -10.16
CA LYS A 238 10.83 21.30 -8.85
C LYS A 238 9.52 21.03 -8.09
N ASP A 239 8.39 21.17 -8.76
CA ASP A 239 7.08 21.11 -8.12
C ASP A 239 6.66 19.66 -7.82
N ILE A 240 6.92 18.71 -8.72
CA ILE A 240 6.59 17.29 -8.52
C ILE A 240 7.40 16.64 -7.38
N LEU A 241 8.60 17.13 -7.10
CA LEU A 241 9.44 16.61 -6.01
C LEU A 241 9.09 17.23 -4.64
N THR A 242 8.18 18.20 -4.60
CA THR A 242 7.81 18.90 -3.37
C THR A 242 6.59 18.25 -2.67
N GLY A 243 6.73 17.97 -1.37
CA GLY A 243 5.64 17.48 -0.51
C GLY A 243 5.22 16.04 -0.82
N GLN A 244 6.20 15.17 -1.11
CA GLN A 244 5.97 13.75 -1.31
C GLN A 244 5.90 13.04 0.07
N PRO A 245 4.86 12.23 0.34
CA PRO A 245 4.75 11.54 1.61
C PRO A 245 5.87 10.50 1.76
N GLU A 246 6.44 10.31 2.95
CA GLU A 246 7.41 9.24 3.17
C GLU A 246 6.75 7.87 2.91
N PRO A 247 7.28 7.03 2.01
CA PRO A 247 6.68 5.73 1.75
C PRO A 247 6.79 4.81 2.97
N PRO A 248 5.90 3.83 3.15
CA PRO A 248 6.09 2.79 4.17
C PRO A 248 7.40 2.02 3.96
N LEU A 249 8.05 1.57 5.05
CA LEU A 249 9.32 0.84 4.97
C LEU A 249 9.23 -0.47 4.20
N TYR A 250 8.07 -1.13 4.24
CA TYR A 250 7.89 -2.39 3.52
C TYR A 250 7.90 -2.24 1.99
N PHE A 251 7.86 -1.02 1.46
CA PHE A 251 7.87 -0.83 0.01
C PHE A 251 9.13 -1.36 -0.66
N ALA A 252 10.28 -1.19 0.01
CA ALA A 252 11.55 -1.76 -0.41
C ALA A 252 11.48 -3.28 -0.57
N ARG A 253 10.79 -3.94 0.38
CA ARG A 253 10.59 -5.39 0.39
C ARG A 253 9.71 -5.82 -0.79
N MET A 254 8.62 -5.13 -1.07
CA MET A 254 7.74 -5.48 -2.20
C MET A 254 8.47 -5.33 -3.53
N LYS A 255 9.25 -4.26 -3.74
CA LYS A 255 10.08 -4.12 -4.95
C LYS A 255 11.06 -5.29 -5.10
N ARG A 256 11.77 -5.64 -4.02
CA ARG A 256 12.70 -6.79 -4.00
C ARG A 256 11.97 -8.08 -4.38
N ASP A 257 10.84 -8.35 -3.75
CA ASP A 257 10.12 -9.62 -3.88
C ASP A 257 9.40 -9.72 -5.23
N ASN A 258 8.78 -8.66 -5.74
CA ASN A 258 8.15 -8.64 -7.07
C ASN A 258 9.17 -8.77 -8.20
N ARG A 259 10.37 -8.22 -8.02
CA ARG A 259 11.50 -8.37 -8.94
C ARG A 259 12.03 -9.81 -8.94
N ALA A 260 12.35 -10.34 -7.75
CA ALA A 260 12.90 -11.68 -7.59
C ALA A 260 11.87 -12.81 -7.82
N GLY A 261 10.59 -12.49 -7.71
CA GLY A 261 9.46 -13.41 -7.74
C GLY A 261 8.89 -13.65 -6.35
N PRO A 262 7.66 -13.21 -6.05
CA PRO A 262 7.01 -13.50 -4.79
C PRO A 262 7.00 -15.01 -4.55
N ALA A 263 7.09 -15.45 -3.29
CA ALA A 263 6.95 -16.86 -2.99
C ALA A 263 5.57 -17.36 -3.46
N LEU A 264 5.46 -18.61 -3.91
CA LEU A 264 4.14 -19.17 -4.18
C LEU A 264 3.45 -19.51 -2.84
N LEU A 265 2.18 -19.18 -2.71
CA LEU A 265 1.28 -19.64 -1.69
C LEU A 265 1.32 -21.17 -1.65
N PRO A 266 1.49 -21.78 -0.46
CA PRO A 266 1.45 -23.23 -0.31
C PRO A 266 0.15 -23.79 -0.91
N GLU A 267 0.28 -24.80 -1.77
CA GLU A 267 -0.85 -25.45 -2.47
C GLU A 267 -1.74 -24.49 -3.31
N GLY A 268 -1.32 -23.25 -3.55
CA GLY A 268 -2.14 -22.23 -4.21
C GLY A 268 -3.35 -21.81 -3.36
N ARG A 269 -3.24 -21.87 -2.02
CA ARG A 269 -4.33 -21.55 -1.09
C ARG A 269 -3.89 -20.55 -0.04
N LEU A 270 -4.86 -19.83 0.50
CA LEU A 270 -4.64 -18.98 1.66
C LEU A 270 -4.16 -19.80 2.88
N PRO A 271 -3.27 -19.24 3.71
CA PRO A 271 -2.98 -19.78 5.03
C PRO A 271 -4.26 -20.02 5.83
N GLN A 272 -4.32 -21.17 6.52
CA GLN A 272 -5.42 -21.51 7.43
C GLN A 272 -4.89 -21.52 8.87
N PRO A 273 -4.87 -20.36 9.55
CA PRO A 273 -4.36 -20.28 10.91
C PRO A 273 -5.22 -21.12 11.87
N ARG A 274 -4.57 -21.73 12.87
CA ARG A 274 -5.28 -22.51 13.89
C ARG A 274 -6.02 -21.58 14.86
N HIS A 275 -7.21 -21.98 15.28
CA HIS A 275 -7.90 -21.31 16.38
C HIS A 275 -7.23 -21.65 17.71
N LEU A 276 -6.94 -20.64 18.55
CA LEU A 276 -6.40 -20.82 19.89
C LEU A 276 -7.47 -20.64 20.96
N THR A 277 -7.45 -21.51 21.95
CA THR A 277 -8.16 -21.28 23.22
C THR A 277 -7.33 -20.38 24.15
N ALA A 278 -7.99 -19.70 25.09
CA ALA A 278 -7.33 -18.87 26.11
C ALA A 278 -6.25 -19.63 26.92
N MET A 279 -6.41 -20.95 27.10
CA MET A 279 -5.45 -21.80 27.80
C MET A 279 -4.15 -22.05 27.02
N GLU A 280 -4.18 -21.96 25.70
CA GLU A 280 -3.02 -22.22 24.84
C GLU A 280 -2.16 -20.97 24.63
N VAL A 281 -2.72 -19.77 24.82
CA VAL A 281 -2.05 -18.49 24.56
C VAL A 281 -0.71 -18.37 25.31
N PRO A 282 -0.58 -18.68 26.62
CA PRO A 282 0.70 -18.55 27.31
C PRO A 282 1.80 -19.41 26.70
N ALA A 283 1.50 -20.67 26.35
CA ALA A 283 2.46 -21.58 25.74
C ALA A 283 2.84 -21.11 24.32
N TYR A 284 1.87 -20.61 23.57
CA TYR A 284 2.07 -20.09 22.23
C TYR A 284 2.94 -18.82 22.22
N LEU A 285 2.68 -17.86 23.12
CA LEU A 285 3.47 -16.64 23.24
C LEU A 285 4.88 -16.87 23.80
N ALA A 286 5.12 -18.01 24.48
CA ALA A 286 6.45 -18.42 24.91
C ALA A 286 7.33 -18.94 23.77
N GLU A 287 6.75 -19.22 22.59
CA GLU A 287 7.51 -19.57 21.39
C GLU A 287 8.29 -18.35 20.88
N SER A 288 9.46 -18.59 20.28
CA SER A 288 10.27 -17.49 19.74
C SER A 288 9.60 -16.83 18.54
N ARG A 289 9.68 -15.49 18.47
CA ARG A 289 9.28 -14.67 17.31
C ARG A 289 7.78 -14.69 16.99
N VAL A 290 6.94 -14.52 18.01
CA VAL A 290 5.50 -14.31 17.85
C VAL A 290 5.15 -12.83 17.95
N VAL A 291 4.31 -12.35 17.05
CA VAL A 291 3.66 -11.03 17.10
C VAL A 291 2.16 -11.22 17.22
N VAL A 292 1.54 -10.44 18.11
CA VAL A 292 0.08 -10.38 18.25
C VAL A 292 -0.42 -9.15 17.51
N LEU A 293 -1.31 -9.35 16.54
CA LEU A 293 -2.01 -8.28 15.84
C LEU A 293 -3.45 -8.21 16.36
N ASP A 294 -3.78 -7.13 17.04
CA ASP A 294 -5.12 -6.85 17.50
C ASP A 294 -5.90 -6.05 16.46
N LEU A 295 -6.95 -6.67 15.91
CA LEU A 295 -7.67 -6.14 14.75
C LEU A 295 -8.88 -5.27 15.13
N ARG A 296 -9.10 -5.03 16.43
CA ARG A 296 -10.24 -4.23 16.90
C ARG A 296 -10.21 -2.81 16.31
N ALA A 297 -11.35 -2.37 15.80
CA ALA A 297 -11.52 -0.99 15.33
C ALA A 297 -11.73 0.00 16.49
N ASP A 298 -12.32 -0.44 17.61
CA ASP A 298 -12.45 0.39 18.79
C ASP A 298 -11.11 0.50 19.53
N ARG A 299 -10.42 1.61 19.28
CA ARG A 299 -9.15 1.96 19.91
C ARG A 299 -9.25 2.04 21.43
N THR A 300 -10.39 2.46 21.97
CA THR A 300 -10.56 2.61 23.42
C THR A 300 -10.56 1.25 24.10
N SER A 301 -11.30 0.28 23.54
CA SER A 301 -11.29 -1.10 24.03
C SER A 301 -9.89 -1.72 24.01
N PHE A 302 -9.09 -1.44 22.98
CA PHE A 302 -7.68 -1.86 22.94
C PHE A 302 -6.86 -1.24 24.09
N LEU A 303 -6.92 0.08 24.25
CA LEU A 303 -6.17 0.79 25.29
C LEU A 303 -6.57 0.33 26.69
N GLN A 304 -7.84 0.01 26.93
CA GLN A 304 -8.32 -0.46 28.23
C GLN A 304 -7.87 -1.88 28.57
N ARG A 305 -7.78 -2.77 27.59
CA ARG A 305 -7.34 -4.16 27.79
C ARG A 305 -6.89 -4.80 26.49
N HIS A 306 -5.63 -5.25 26.44
CA HIS A 306 -5.04 -6.00 25.32
C HIS A 306 -3.95 -6.95 25.83
N ILE A 307 -3.52 -7.89 24.99
CA ILE A 307 -2.39 -8.77 25.27
C ILE A 307 -1.11 -7.93 25.32
N GLN A 308 -0.27 -8.14 26.34
CA GLN A 308 1.00 -7.45 26.49
C GLN A 308 1.89 -7.65 25.24
N GLY A 309 2.37 -6.54 24.69
CA GLY A 309 3.20 -6.54 23.48
C GLY A 309 2.40 -6.63 22.16
N ALA A 310 1.07 -6.67 22.21
CA ALA A 310 0.26 -6.65 20.99
C ALA A 310 0.38 -5.31 20.25
N LEU A 311 0.39 -5.40 18.92
CA LEU A 311 0.27 -4.27 18.02
C LEU A 311 -1.21 -4.04 17.71
N LEU A 312 -1.64 -2.78 17.68
CA LEU A 312 -2.95 -2.40 17.16
C LEU A 312 -2.86 -2.32 15.63
N ALA A 313 -3.66 -3.11 14.93
CA ALA A 313 -3.70 -3.15 13.47
C ALA A 313 -5.14 -3.38 12.99
N PRO A 314 -6.02 -2.35 13.04
CA PRO A 314 -7.44 -2.52 12.76
C PRO A 314 -7.69 -3.10 11.37
N LEU A 315 -8.60 -4.08 11.27
CA LEU A 315 -8.93 -4.72 9.99
C LEU A 315 -9.59 -3.75 9.00
N ALA A 316 -10.45 -2.87 9.51
CA ALA A 316 -11.21 -1.93 8.69
C ALA A 316 -10.39 -0.69 8.29
N GLY A 317 -10.70 -0.13 7.12
CA GLY A 317 -10.20 1.19 6.69
C GLY A 317 -8.74 1.21 6.24
N GLY A 318 -8.21 0.07 5.78
CA GLY A 318 -6.85 -0.03 5.22
C GLY A 318 -5.74 0.18 6.25
N LYS A 319 -5.98 -0.15 7.52
CA LYS A 319 -5.00 0.06 8.59
C LYS A 319 -4.15 -1.16 8.88
N LEU A 320 -4.69 -2.36 8.66
CA LEU A 320 -3.95 -3.60 8.85
C LEU A 320 -2.69 -3.69 7.97
N PRO A 321 -2.73 -3.50 6.62
CA PRO A 321 -1.52 -3.58 5.81
C PRO A 321 -0.48 -2.54 6.19
N ILE A 322 -0.90 -1.31 6.48
CA ILE A 322 0.03 -0.23 6.85
C ILE A 322 0.67 -0.50 8.22
N ALA A 323 -0.11 -0.85 9.23
CA ALA A 323 0.40 -1.11 10.58
C ALA A 323 1.29 -2.36 10.58
N ALA A 324 0.81 -3.46 10.01
CA ALA A 324 1.58 -4.70 9.96
C ALA A 324 2.82 -4.55 9.08
N GLY A 325 2.71 -3.95 7.89
CA GLY A 325 3.85 -3.68 7.01
C GLY A 325 4.91 -2.78 7.66
N SER A 326 4.52 -1.85 8.52
CA SER A 326 5.47 -0.94 9.19
C SER A 326 6.18 -1.55 10.41
N TYR A 327 5.55 -2.50 11.10
CA TYR A 327 6.00 -2.97 12.42
C TYR A 327 6.31 -4.47 12.51
N VAL A 328 5.85 -5.28 11.57
CA VAL A 328 6.02 -6.73 11.58
C VAL A 328 7.20 -7.12 10.70
N GLU A 329 8.19 -7.78 11.30
CA GLU A 329 9.36 -8.31 10.60
C GLU A 329 9.03 -9.55 9.75
N GLU A 330 9.89 -9.85 8.78
CA GLU A 330 9.74 -11.04 7.93
C GLU A 330 9.92 -12.35 8.73
N GLY A 331 9.07 -13.34 8.44
CA GLY A 331 9.16 -14.68 9.02
C GLY A 331 8.78 -14.79 10.50
N VAL A 332 8.23 -13.74 11.11
CA VAL A 332 7.65 -13.82 12.46
C VAL A 332 6.26 -14.45 12.40
N ARG A 333 5.91 -15.24 13.41
CA ARG A 333 4.60 -15.88 13.50
C ARG A 333 3.56 -14.90 13.99
N ILE A 334 2.44 -14.83 13.32
CA ILE A 334 1.36 -13.89 13.62
C ILE A 334 0.22 -14.63 14.33
N LEU A 335 -0.20 -14.09 15.48
CA LEU A 335 -1.49 -14.37 16.14
C LEU A 335 -2.44 -13.20 15.88
N LEU A 336 -3.60 -13.50 15.29
CA LEU A 336 -4.66 -12.52 15.09
C LEU A 336 -5.64 -12.51 16.27
N ILE A 337 -5.96 -11.32 16.78
CA ILE A 337 -7.11 -11.11 17.67
C ILE A 337 -8.23 -10.49 16.84
N VAL A 338 -9.28 -11.27 16.59
CA VAL A 338 -10.40 -10.90 15.71
C VAL A 338 -11.68 -10.68 16.50
N GLN A 339 -12.61 -9.88 15.99
CA GLN A 339 -13.92 -9.73 16.65
C GLN A 339 -14.72 -11.03 16.58
N ASN A 340 -14.61 -11.75 15.47
CA ASN A 340 -15.29 -13.02 15.22
C ASN A 340 -14.56 -13.82 14.13
N ALA A 341 -14.89 -15.10 13.99
CA ALA A 341 -14.21 -16.01 13.06
C ALA A 341 -14.32 -15.61 11.57
N ALA A 342 -15.35 -14.85 11.18
CA ALA A 342 -15.54 -14.45 9.78
C ALA A 342 -14.52 -13.41 9.30
N GLU A 343 -13.83 -12.72 10.21
CA GLU A 343 -12.79 -11.74 9.90
C GLU A 343 -11.44 -12.38 9.52
N VAL A 344 -11.24 -13.65 9.86
CA VAL A 344 -9.94 -14.33 9.73
C VAL A 344 -9.47 -14.40 8.29
N GLU A 345 -10.35 -14.78 7.35
CA GLU A 345 -9.97 -14.90 5.94
C GLU A 345 -9.54 -13.55 5.35
N GLU A 346 -10.30 -12.48 5.63
CA GLU A 346 -9.98 -11.14 5.14
C GLU A 346 -8.67 -10.62 5.73
N ALA A 347 -8.42 -10.85 7.03
CA ALA A 347 -7.17 -10.49 7.67
C ALA A 347 -5.97 -11.25 7.05
N VAL A 348 -6.12 -12.54 6.78
CA VAL A 348 -5.10 -13.34 6.09
C VAL A 348 -4.83 -12.77 4.70
N ARG A 349 -5.86 -12.48 3.91
CA ARG A 349 -5.71 -11.88 2.56
C ARG A 349 -4.92 -10.58 2.59
N GLN A 350 -5.30 -9.65 3.45
CA GLN A 350 -4.59 -8.36 3.58
C GLN A 350 -3.12 -8.52 3.98
N LEU A 351 -2.79 -9.51 4.80
CA LEU A 351 -1.40 -9.77 5.24
C LEU A 351 -0.55 -10.44 4.15
N ILE A 352 -1.08 -11.43 3.44
CA ILE A 352 -0.31 -12.10 2.37
C ILE A 352 -0.05 -11.17 1.18
N ARG A 353 -0.94 -10.20 0.94
CA ARG A 353 -0.77 -9.15 -0.09
C ARG A 353 0.48 -8.31 0.16
N ILE A 354 0.93 -8.18 1.40
CA ILE A 354 2.16 -7.44 1.75
C ILE A 354 3.31 -8.36 2.21
N GLY A 355 3.22 -9.66 1.91
CA GLY A 355 4.27 -10.67 2.16
C GLY A 355 4.36 -11.18 3.60
N LEU A 356 3.32 -10.98 4.41
CA LEU A 356 3.26 -11.51 5.77
C LEU A 356 2.53 -12.87 5.81
N ASP A 357 3.22 -13.90 5.33
CA ASP A 357 2.65 -15.24 5.09
C ASP A 357 2.45 -16.08 6.35
N GLN A 358 3.15 -15.76 7.44
CA GLN A 358 3.24 -16.56 8.67
C GLN A 358 2.07 -16.30 9.64
N VAL A 359 0.85 -16.19 9.10
CA VAL A 359 -0.38 -16.15 9.90
C VAL A 359 -0.69 -17.56 10.39
N THR A 360 -0.28 -17.86 11.63
CA THR A 360 -0.29 -19.25 12.13
C THR A 360 -1.38 -19.52 13.17
N ALA A 361 -1.95 -18.47 13.77
CA ALA A 361 -2.99 -18.61 14.78
C ALA A 361 -3.98 -17.43 14.81
N TRP A 362 -5.18 -17.67 15.32
CA TRP A 362 -6.16 -16.63 15.61
C TRP A 362 -6.97 -16.96 16.87
N MET A 363 -7.54 -15.95 17.53
CA MET A 363 -8.54 -16.10 18.59
C MET A 363 -9.50 -14.91 18.58
N THR A 364 -10.68 -15.07 19.17
CA THR A 364 -11.64 -13.96 19.28
C THR A 364 -11.31 -13.02 20.44
N VAL A 365 -11.81 -11.79 20.37
CA VAL A 365 -11.76 -10.83 21.49
C VAL A 365 -12.41 -11.41 22.75
N ALA A 366 -13.55 -12.10 22.62
CA ALA A 366 -14.24 -12.71 23.75
C ALA A 366 -13.39 -13.78 24.45
N GLU A 367 -12.70 -14.63 23.70
CA GLU A 367 -11.79 -15.63 24.25
C GLU A 367 -10.53 -14.99 24.85
N MET A 368 -10.06 -13.88 24.27
CA MET A 368 -8.92 -13.12 24.79
C MET A 368 -9.22 -12.54 26.17
N GLU A 369 -10.48 -12.16 26.44
CA GLU A 369 -10.91 -11.70 27.76
C GLU A 369 -10.87 -12.79 28.84
N GLU A 370 -10.90 -14.07 28.45
CA GLU A 370 -10.81 -15.23 29.36
C GLU A 370 -9.37 -15.57 29.77
N ILE A 371 -8.36 -14.94 29.15
CA ILE A 371 -6.94 -15.16 29.48
C ILE A 371 -6.70 -14.73 30.93
N ARG A 372 -6.13 -15.65 31.73
CA ARG A 372 -5.82 -15.42 33.14
C ARG A 372 -4.74 -14.34 33.33
N ASP A 373 -4.80 -13.67 34.48
CA ASP A 373 -3.95 -12.52 34.83
C ASP A 373 -2.45 -12.77 34.59
N GLY A 374 -1.76 -11.74 34.10
CA GLY A 374 -0.30 -11.73 33.85
C GLY A 374 0.10 -11.54 32.38
N LEU A 375 -0.82 -11.72 31.42
CA LEU A 375 -0.58 -11.48 29.99
C LEU A 375 -1.37 -10.29 29.42
N MET A 376 -2.23 -9.68 30.23
CA MET A 376 -3.10 -8.58 29.83
C MET A 376 -2.56 -7.27 30.38
N THR A 377 -2.65 -6.20 29.60
CA THR A 377 -2.22 -4.85 29.98
C THR A 377 -3.19 -3.79 29.46
N ALA A 378 -2.97 -2.54 29.90
CA ALA A 378 -3.69 -1.35 29.46
C ALA A 378 -2.69 -0.25 29.10
N GLN A 379 -3.08 0.66 28.22
CA GLN A 379 -2.32 1.86 27.89
C GLN A 379 -2.99 3.11 28.45
N PRO A 380 -2.22 4.00 29.10
CA PRO A 380 -2.74 5.29 29.52
C PRO A 380 -3.04 6.18 28.31
N TYR A 381 -4.12 6.95 28.40
CA TYR A 381 -4.47 7.96 27.41
C TYR A 381 -5.07 9.20 28.10
N ILE A 382 -4.91 10.34 27.45
CA ILE A 382 -5.43 11.64 27.87
C ILE A 382 -6.08 12.35 26.68
N THR A 383 -6.89 13.38 26.95
CA THR A 383 -7.42 14.25 25.90
C THR A 383 -6.38 15.31 25.48
N PRO A 384 -6.51 15.91 24.28
CA PRO A 384 -5.64 16.99 23.82
C PRO A 384 -5.54 18.17 24.80
N GLU A 385 -6.63 18.50 25.48
CA GLU A 385 -6.71 19.60 26.44
C GLU A 385 -5.94 19.31 27.73
N GLN A 386 -5.79 18.03 28.09
CA GLN A 386 -5.06 17.61 29.29
C GLN A 386 -3.53 17.62 29.10
N LEU A 387 -3.04 17.67 27.85
CA LEU A 387 -1.61 17.59 27.54
C LEU A 387 -0.79 18.68 28.24
N GLN A 388 -1.30 19.91 28.31
CA GLN A 388 -0.59 21.02 28.98
C GLN A 388 -0.32 20.72 30.46
N GLY A 389 -1.35 20.27 31.18
CA GLY A 389 -1.23 19.93 32.60
C GLY A 389 -0.31 18.72 32.81
N ALA A 390 -0.36 17.76 31.90
CA ALA A 390 0.49 16.57 31.93
C ALA A 390 1.98 16.92 31.75
N LEU A 391 2.31 17.82 30.83
CA LEU A 391 3.69 18.32 30.62
C LEU A 391 4.17 19.23 31.76
N ALA A 392 3.26 19.99 32.39
CA ALA A 392 3.62 20.80 33.56
C ALA A 392 3.94 19.94 34.80
N ALA A 393 3.30 18.77 34.92
CA ALA A 393 3.56 17.81 36.01
C ALA A 393 4.81 16.97 35.78
N ASP A 394 5.24 16.82 34.52
CA ASP A 394 6.44 16.07 34.12
C ASP A 394 7.23 16.87 33.05
N PRO A 395 8.05 17.86 33.46
CA PRO A 395 8.80 18.70 32.54
C PRO A 395 9.83 17.95 31.69
N ASP A 396 10.23 16.75 32.13
CA ASP A 396 11.14 15.87 31.40
C ASP A 396 10.39 14.97 30.41
N ALA A 397 9.06 15.04 30.28
CA ALA A 397 8.35 14.26 29.26
C ALA A 397 8.66 14.72 27.82
N LEU A 398 8.56 13.81 26.86
CA LEU A 398 8.68 14.08 25.44
C LEU A 398 7.31 14.14 24.78
N VAL A 399 7.12 15.06 23.83
CA VAL A 399 5.98 15.02 22.89
C VAL A 399 6.46 14.43 21.57
N LEU A 400 5.79 13.38 21.10
CA LEU A 400 6.04 12.75 19.81
C LEU A 400 4.87 12.99 18.86
N ASP A 401 5.14 13.71 17.77
CA ASP A 401 4.20 13.93 16.67
C ASP A 401 4.44 12.87 15.59
N VAL A 402 3.47 11.98 15.39
CA VAL A 402 3.57 10.88 14.42
C VAL A 402 2.90 11.14 13.08
N ARG A 403 2.57 12.41 12.79
CA ARG A 403 2.12 12.88 11.46
C ARG A 403 3.27 12.92 10.44
N GLY A 404 2.92 13.12 9.17
CA GLY A 404 3.92 13.33 8.12
C GLY A 404 4.71 14.62 8.31
N ALA A 405 5.87 14.72 7.67
CA ALA A 405 6.76 15.87 7.76
C ALA A 405 6.07 17.18 7.33
N ASP A 406 5.23 17.15 6.30
CA ASP A 406 4.50 18.33 5.81
C ASP A 406 3.46 18.82 6.82
N GLU A 407 2.65 17.91 7.39
CA GLU A 407 1.67 18.24 8.44
C GLU A 407 2.35 18.84 9.67
N TYR A 408 3.56 18.37 10.00
CA TYR A 408 4.38 18.90 11.10
C TYR A 408 4.98 20.26 10.75
N ALA A 409 5.53 20.42 9.54
CA ALA A 409 6.12 21.66 9.07
C ALA A 409 5.10 22.81 9.01
N GLU A 410 3.86 22.52 8.59
CA GLU A 410 2.76 23.49 8.60
C GLU A 410 2.49 24.00 10.02
N ARG A 411 2.33 23.06 10.97
CA ARG A 411 2.09 23.39 12.37
C ARG A 411 2.36 22.23 13.31
N HIS A 412 2.94 22.49 14.48
CA HIS A 412 3.26 21.44 15.47
C HIS A 412 3.34 21.98 16.90
N VAL A 413 3.27 21.07 17.88
CA VAL A 413 3.53 21.39 19.29
C VAL A 413 4.99 21.83 19.47
N GLN A 414 5.20 22.96 20.14
CA GLN A 414 6.55 23.45 20.42
C GLN A 414 7.37 22.43 21.23
N GLY A 415 8.57 22.09 20.72
CA GLY A 415 9.45 21.11 21.35
C GLY A 415 9.11 19.65 21.05
N ALA A 416 8.06 19.37 20.27
CA ALA A 416 7.76 18.02 19.81
C ALA A 416 8.85 17.47 18.88
N ARG A 417 9.03 16.16 18.92
CA ARG A 417 9.84 15.41 17.95
C ARG A 417 8.91 14.83 16.88
N ASN A 418 9.26 14.95 15.60
CA ASN A 418 8.48 14.37 14.52
C ASN A 418 9.12 13.08 13.99
N ILE A 419 8.36 11.99 14.05
CA ILE A 419 8.70 10.73 13.42
C ILE A 419 7.38 10.12 12.92
N ALA A 420 7.16 10.10 11.60
CA ALA A 420 5.95 9.53 11.03
C ALA A 420 5.75 8.08 11.50
N TYR A 421 4.50 7.72 11.84
CA TYR A 421 4.21 6.41 12.44
C TYR A 421 4.71 5.23 11.59
N THR A 422 4.69 5.33 10.25
CA THR A 422 5.18 4.31 9.31
C THR A 422 6.70 4.14 9.28
N ARG A 423 7.46 5.10 9.82
CA ARG A 423 8.93 5.08 9.93
C ARG A 423 9.43 4.83 11.34
N LEU A 424 8.52 4.76 12.31
CA LEU A 424 8.85 4.74 13.73
C LEU A 424 9.72 3.55 14.13
N ALA A 425 9.52 2.38 13.53
CA ALA A 425 10.34 1.20 13.81
C ALA A 425 11.81 1.39 13.41
N ALA A 426 12.08 1.88 12.19
CA ALA A 426 13.45 2.14 11.73
C ALA A 426 14.14 3.28 12.52
N ARG A 427 13.36 4.19 13.10
CA ARG A 427 13.84 5.36 13.83
C ARG A 427 13.67 5.24 15.34
N LEU A 428 13.48 4.03 15.86
CA LEU A 428 13.22 3.79 17.29
C LEU A 428 14.37 4.27 18.19
N SER A 429 15.60 4.24 17.70
CA SER A 429 16.78 4.76 18.41
C SER A 429 16.74 6.26 18.65
N GLU A 430 15.95 7.00 17.85
CA GLU A 430 15.71 8.43 18.04
C GLU A 430 14.63 8.70 19.09
N VAL A 431 13.96 7.68 19.62
CA VAL A 431 12.96 7.82 20.69
C VAL A 431 13.62 7.48 22.03
N PRO A 432 13.78 8.44 22.96
CA PRO A 432 14.37 8.21 24.28
C PRO A 432 13.61 7.11 25.05
N GLY A 433 14.36 6.25 25.73
CA GLY A 433 13.79 5.12 26.49
C GLY A 433 13.56 5.40 27.97
N ASP A 434 14.10 6.49 28.48
CA ASP A 434 14.17 6.88 29.89
C ASP A 434 13.17 7.97 30.27
N ARG A 435 12.35 8.42 29.32
CA ARG A 435 11.40 9.51 29.47
C ARG A 435 9.99 9.03 29.14
N ARG A 436 8.99 9.59 29.82
CA ARG A 436 7.59 9.44 29.40
C ARG A 436 7.35 10.14 28.08
N ILE A 437 6.58 9.52 27.19
CA ILE A 437 6.30 10.04 25.85
C ILE A 437 4.80 10.22 25.64
N TYR A 438 4.38 11.45 25.38
CA TYR A 438 3.02 11.77 24.93
C TYR A 438 2.96 11.74 23.40
N VAL A 439 2.20 10.80 22.85
CA VAL A 439 2.14 10.57 21.41
C VAL A 439 0.84 11.13 20.85
N HIS A 440 0.93 11.97 19.82
CA HIS A 440 -0.25 12.54 19.15
C HIS A 440 -0.14 12.47 17.63
N CYS A 441 -1.28 12.64 16.96
CA CYS A 441 -1.33 12.83 15.51
C CYS A 441 -2.46 13.81 15.16
N GLY A 442 -3.01 13.75 13.94
CA GLY A 442 -4.12 14.62 13.53
C GLY A 442 -5.45 14.33 14.23
N SER A 443 -5.76 13.05 14.49
CA SER A 443 -7.09 12.61 14.99
C SER A 443 -7.04 11.49 16.05
N GLY A 444 -5.85 11.07 16.48
CA GLY A 444 -5.63 9.98 17.43
C GLY A 444 -5.35 8.60 16.80
N LEU A 445 -5.86 8.31 15.59
CA LEU A 445 -5.74 6.98 14.99
C LEU A 445 -4.28 6.54 14.78
N ARG A 446 -3.48 7.32 14.03
CA ARG A 446 -2.05 7.02 13.78
C ARG A 446 -1.24 6.95 15.07
N ALA A 447 -1.58 7.82 16.05
CA ALA A 447 -0.95 7.82 17.36
C ALA A 447 -1.27 6.54 18.14
N SER A 448 -2.46 5.96 17.98
CA SER A 448 -2.82 4.70 18.65
C SER A 448 -2.01 3.51 18.12
N LEU A 449 -1.74 3.47 16.81
CA LEU A 449 -0.87 2.45 16.21
C LEU A 449 0.57 2.59 16.73
N ALA A 450 1.08 3.83 16.74
CA ALA A 450 2.41 4.15 17.24
C ALA A 450 2.57 3.84 18.74
N VAL A 451 1.55 4.13 19.56
CA VAL A 451 1.54 3.83 21.01
C VAL A 451 1.59 2.33 21.24
N ALA A 452 0.79 1.54 20.53
CA ALA A 452 0.85 0.08 20.63
C ALA A 452 2.24 -0.47 20.29
N PHE A 453 2.84 0.04 19.20
CA PHE A 453 4.21 -0.31 18.82
C PHE A 453 5.23 0.09 19.90
N LEU A 454 5.27 1.35 20.33
CA LEU A 454 6.25 1.81 21.33
C LEU A 454 6.11 1.08 22.66
N ALA A 455 4.89 0.81 23.11
CA ALA A 455 4.64 0.02 24.30
C ALA A 455 5.16 -1.42 24.15
N SER A 456 5.01 -2.04 22.97
CA SER A 456 5.60 -3.36 22.69
C SER A 456 7.13 -3.36 22.78
N GLN A 457 7.76 -2.19 22.56
CA GLN A 457 9.20 -1.97 22.72
C GLN A 457 9.60 -1.56 24.15
N GLY A 458 8.68 -1.64 25.11
CA GLY A 458 8.93 -1.32 26.52
C GLY A 458 9.07 0.18 26.83
N ARG A 459 8.55 1.07 25.96
CA ARG A 459 8.54 2.52 26.21
C ARG A 459 7.38 2.91 27.13
N ASP A 460 7.61 3.89 28.03
CA ASP A 460 6.55 4.53 28.82
C ASP A 460 5.82 5.57 27.96
N VAL A 461 4.68 5.19 27.40
CA VAL A 461 3.93 5.98 26.43
C VAL A 461 2.51 6.27 26.87
N VAL A 462 2.04 7.47 26.57
CA VAL A 462 0.67 7.93 26.80
C VAL A 462 0.09 8.41 25.47
N LEU A 463 -1.08 7.90 25.10
CA LEU A 463 -1.80 8.40 23.94
C LEU A 463 -2.44 9.76 24.24
N VAL A 464 -2.24 10.75 23.37
CA VAL A 464 -3.06 11.97 23.33
C VAL A 464 -4.19 11.73 22.31
N ASP A 465 -5.36 11.32 22.79
CA ASP A 465 -6.46 10.87 21.94
C ASP A 465 -7.41 12.01 21.58
N GLY A 466 -7.29 12.52 20.35
CA GLY A 466 -8.23 13.48 19.81
C GLY A 466 -7.67 14.29 18.65
N ALA A 467 -8.43 15.31 18.26
CA ALA A 467 -8.04 16.21 17.18
C ALA A 467 -6.88 17.11 17.60
N PHE A 468 -5.85 17.21 16.74
CA PHE A 468 -4.70 18.10 16.94
C PHE A 468 -5.13 19.54 17.23
N ALA A 469 -6.20 20.02 16.57
CA ALA A 469 -6.72 21.37 16.75
C ALA A 469 -7.20 21.70 18.18
N LYS A 470 -7.38 20.69 19.05
CA LYS A 470 -7.79 20.86 20.45
C LYS A 470 -6.60 20.95 21.41
N ILE A 471 -5.38 20.72 20.94
CA ILE A 471 -4.17 20.86 21.73
C ILE A 471 -3.98 22.35 22.06
N SER A 472 -4.03 22.68 23.35
CA SER A 472 -4.10 24.08 23.85
C SER A 472 -2.75 24.63 24.36
N ILE A 473 -1.63 24.08 23.88
CA ILE A 473 -0.26 24.52 24.21
C ILE A 473 0.37 25.35 23.08
N GLU A 474 1.57 25.90 23.29
CA GLU A 474 2.29 26.65 22.26
C GLU A 474 2.44 25.81 20.98
N ILE A 475 1.83 26.29 19.91
CA ILE A 475 1.92 25.73 18.57
C ILE A 475 2.86 26.59 17.75
N LYS A 476 3.88 25.96 17.17
CA LYS A 476 4.72 26.59 16.14
C LYS A 476 3.98 26.50 14.81
N THR A 477 3.90 27.61 14.09
CA THR A 477 3.45 27.66 12.69
C THR A 477 4.58 28.18 11.82
N THR A 478 4.65 27.75 10.57
CA THR A 478 5.62 28.27 9.58
C THR A 478 5.26 29.66 9.04
N SER A 479 4.28 30.35 9.64
CA SER A 479 3.87 31.71 9.29
C SER A 479 4.40 32.75 10.29
N ALA A 480 5.64 33.20 10.09
CA ALA A 480 6.11 34.56 10.37
C ALA A 480 7.26 34.89 9.42
#